data_AF-A0A9E0JRI5-F1
#
_entry.id   AF-A0A9E0JRI5-F1
#
_cell.length_a   1.000
_cell.length_b   1.000
_cell.length_c   1.000
_cell.angle_alpha   90.00
_cell.angle_beta   90.00
_cell.angle_gamma   90.00
#
_symmetry.space_group_name_H-M   'P 1'
#
loop_
_entity.id
_entity.type
_entity.pdbx_description
1 polymer ?
#
loop_
_entity_poly.entity_id
_entity_poly.type
_entity_poly.pdbx_seq_one_letter_code
_entity_poly.pdbx_strand_id
1 'polypeptide(L)'
;MNPAKFARWLHLGHRWLGMTLGLMLLLWFVSGVVMLFVARPQLTDAERLAALPALATERVRISPLTAWQALGLTGWPEVVRLNMAGDRPAYRFFAQNRWSTVYADDASHFSAPDTAQALRLAAAYLGDTGVAAVTPLALDQWTVYR
;
A
#
# COMPACT_ATOMS: atom_id res chain seq x y z
N MET A 1 -22.89 -37.50 40.14
CA MET A 1 -22.03 -36.32 40.44
C MET A 1 -22.76 -35.48 41.49
N ASN A 2 -22.12 -35.13 42.62
CA ASN A 2 -22.80 -34.45 43.72
C ASN A 2 -23.13 -32.98 43.29
N PRO A 3 -24.41 -32.57 43.23
CA PRO A 3 -24.82 -31.27 42.68
C PRO A 3 -24.19 -30.07 43.40
N ALA A 4 -23.92 -30.19 44.70
CA ALA A 4 -23.23 -29.15 45.47
C ALA A 4 -21.75 -28.99 45.07
N LYS A 5 -21.07 -30.08 44.70
CA LYS A 5 -19.69 -30.03 44.21
C LYS A 5 -19.63 -29.39 42.82
N PHE A 6 -20.59 -29.71 41.95
CA PHE A 6 -20.68 -29.14 40.60
C PHE A 6 -20.89 -27.62 40.63
N ALA A 7 -21.84 -27.13 41.44
CA ALA A 7 -22.07 -25.69 41.60
C ALA A 7 -20.83 -24.94 42.09
N ARG A 8 -20.08 -25.53 43.03
CA ARG A 8 -18.83 -24.95 43.54
C ARG A 8 -17.74 -24.85 42.47
N TRP A 9 -17.56 -25.90 41.67
CA TRP A 9 -16.60 -25.91 40.55
C TRP A 9 -16.97 -24.90 39.47
N LEU A 10 -18.25 -24.79 39.12
CA LEU A 10 -18.73 -23.81 38.14
C LEU A 10 -18.48 -22.38 38.62
N HIS A 11 -18.77 -22.09 39.89
CA HIS A 11 -18.51 -20.77 40.46
C HIS A 11 -17.02 -20.43 40.44
N LEU A 12 -16.15 -21.36 40.86
CA LEU A 12 -14.71 -21.14 40.89
C LEU A 12 -14.14 -20.99 39.47
N GLY A 13 -14.56 -21.85 38.53
CA GLY A 13 -14.17 -21.81 37.13
C GLY A 13 -14.61 -20.51 36.45
N HIS A 14 -15.86 -20.09 36.63
CA HIS A 14 -16.36 -18.84 36.08
C HIS A 14 -15.60 -17.63 36.62
N ARG A 15 -15.31 -17.60 37.94
CA ARG A 15 -14.58 -16.50 38.58
C ARG A 15 -13.17 -16.34 38.01
N TRP A 16 -12.42 -17.43 37.92
CA TRP A 16 -11.06 -17.40 37.37
C TRP A 16 -11.05 -17.14 35.86
N LEU A 17 -11.99 -17.73 35.12
CA LEU A 17 -12.12 -17.49 33.68
C LEU A 17 -12.43 -16.02 33.39
N GLY A 18 -13.36 -15.42 34.14
CA GLY A 18 -13.69 -14.00 34.01
C GLY A 18 -12.49 -13.10 34.31
N MET A 19 -11.71 -13.42 35.34
CA MET A 19 -10.52 -12.66 35.72
C MET A 19 -9.43 -12.73 34.63
N THR A 20 -9.11 -13.93 34.13
CA THR A 20 -8.13 -14.13 33.05
C THR A 20 -8.59 -13.49 31.74
N LEU A 21 -9.86 -13.68 31.36
CA LEU A 21 -10.44 -13.10 30.16
C LEU A 21 -10.44 -11.57 30.25
N GLY A 22 -10.81 -11.02 31.41
CA GLY A 22 -10.79 -9.57 31.67
C GLY A 22 -9.38 -8.98 31.51
N LEU A 23 -8.36 -9.62 32.08
CA LEU A 23 -6.97 -9.19 31.91
C LEU A 23 -6.50 -9.28 30.46
N MET A 24 -6.87 -10.35 29.75
CA MET A 24 -6.54 -10.52 28.32
C MET A 24 -7.21 -9.43 27.47
N LEU A 25 -8.49 -9.12 27.72
CA LEU A 25 -9.21 -8.05 27.04
C LEU A 25 -8.60 -6.67 27.35
N LEU A 26 -8.21 -6.42 28.60
CA LEU A 26 -7.54 -5.18 28.98
C LEU A 26 -6.21 -5.03 28.23
N LEU A 27 -5.38 -6.08 28.20
CA LEU A 27 -4.12 -6.06 27.48
C LEU A 27 -4.33 -5.87 25.97
N TRP A 28 -5.32 -6.55 25.40
CA TRP A 28 -5.71 -6.39 24.00
C TRP A 28 -6.14 -4.94 23.70
N PHE A 29 -6.94 -4.34 24.57
CA PHE A 29 -7.39 -2.96 24.41
C PHE A 29 -6.23 -1.97 24.49
N VAL A 30 -5.35 -2.11 25.49
CA VAL A 30 -4.14 -1.28 25.60
C VAL A 30 -3.25 -1.41 24.37
N SER A 31 -3.11 -2.64 23.83
CA SER A 31 -2.43 -2.88 22.55
C SER A 31 -3.07 -2.09 21.40
N GLY A 32 -4.40 -2.12 21.30
CA GLY A 32 -5.14 -1.34 20.30
C GLY A 32 -4.90 0.17 20.43
N VAL A 33 -4.86 0.69 21.66
CA VAL A 33 -4.53 2.10 21.92
C VAL A 33 -3.13 2.44 21.43
N VAL A 34 -2.12 1.59 21.69
CA VAL A 34 -0.76 1.80 21.18
C VAL A 34 -0.74 1.88 19.65
N MET A 35 -1.52 1.06 18.95
CA MET A 35 -1.61 1.10 17.49
C MET A 35 -2.25 2.39 16.94
N LEU A 36 -3.01 3.14 17.75
CA LEU A 36 -3.53 4.46 17.36
C LEU A 36 -2.45 5.55 17.41
N PHE A 37 -1.49 5.43 18.34
CA PHE A 37 -0.48 6.45 18.58
C PHE A 37 0.85 6.18 17.87
N VAL A 38 1.20 4.90 17.67
CA VAL A 38 2.36 4.53 16.86
C VAL A 38 1.96 4.66 15.41
N ALA A 39 2.18 5.85 14.85
CA ALA A 39 1.99 6.09 13.45
C ALA A 39 2.81 5.07 12.66
N ARG A 40 2.19 4.48 11.65
CA ARG A 40 2.94 3.65 10.70
C ARG A 40 4.09 4.48 10.11
N PRO A 41 5.28 3.88 9.92
CA PRO A 41 6.35 4.55 9.19
C PRO A 41 5.82 4.92 7.81
N GLN A 42 5.71 6.22 7.57
CA GLN A 42 5.21 6.81 6.35
C GLN A 42 6.18 7.90 5.94
N LEU A 43 6.46 7.97 4.65
CA LEU A 43 7.19 9.10 4.09
C LEU A 43 6.36 10.36 4.30
N THR A 44 6.99 11.39 4.86
CA THR A 44 6.41 12.74 4.83
C THR A 44 6.25 13.20 3.39
N ASP A 45 5.35 14.17 3.14
CA ASP A 45 5.18 14.73 1.79
C ASP A 45 6.51 15.29 1.25
N ALA A 46 7.34 15.87 2.12
CA ALA A 46 8.64 16.41 1.76
C ALA A 46 9.63 15.31 1.34
N GLU A 47 9.75 14.22 2.11
CA GLU A 47 10.60 13.07 1.74
C GLU A 47 10.11 12.41 0.46
N ARG A 48 8.79 12.25 0.30
CA ARG A 48 8.19 11.69 -0.92
C ARG A 48 8.55 12.53 -2.13
N LEU A 49 8.36 13.85 -2.06
CA LEU A 49 8.67 14.78 -3.15
C LEU A 49 10.17 14.86 -3.44
N ALA A 50 11.01 14.82 -2.42
CA ALA A 50 12.46 14.87 -2.58
C ALA A 50 13.03 13.63 -3.31
N ALA A 51 12.42 12.46 -3.10
CA ALA A 51 12.82 11.21 -3.75
C ALA A 51 12.21 11.02 -5.16
N LEU A 52 11.24 11.84 -5.55
CA LEU A 52 10.60 11.80 -6.86
C LEU A 52 11.50 12.45 -7.92
N PRO A 53 11.76 11.79 -9.06
CA PRO A 53 12.47 12.42 -10.16
C PRO A 53 11.63 13.57 -10.76
N ALA A 54 12.33 14.62 -11.22
CA ALA A 54 11.69 15.74 -11.90
C ALA A 54 10.93 15.27 -13.15
N LEU A 55 9.78 15.91 -13.41
CA LEU A 55 8.97 15.61 -14.59
C LEU A 55 9.70 16.05 -15.87
N ALA A 56 10.03 15.08 -16.73
CA ALA A 56 10.63 15.30 -18.04
C ALA A 56 9.57 15.72 -19.08
N THR A 57 9.03 16.93 -18.94
CA THR A 57 7.96 17.45 -19.81
C THR A 57 8.35 17.48 -21.28
N GLU A 58 9.63 17.68 -21.59
CA GLU A 58 10.20 17.65 -22.93
C GLU A 58 10.17 16.26 -23.59
N ARG A 59 10.02 15.20 -22.79
CA ARG A 59 9.85 13.82 -23.27
C ARG A 59 8.38 13.43 -23.47
N VAL A 60 7.44 14.28 -23.05
CA VAL A 60 6.01 14.07 -23.30
C VAL A 60 5.73 14.38 -24.77
N ARG A 61 5.49 13.33 -25.57
CA ARG A 61 5.27 13.43 -27.01
C ARG A 61 3.82 13.19 -27.41
N ILE A 62 3.04 12.53 -26.57
CA ILE A 62 1.64 12.22 -26.84
C ILE A 62 0.71 12.98 -25.90
N SER A 63 -0.47 13.33 -26.44
CA SER A 63 -1.52 13.95 -25.65
C SER A 63 -2.14 12.93 -24.67
N PRO A 64 -2.71 13.40 -23.54
CA PRO A 64 -3.46 12.53 -22.63
C PRO A 64 -4.61 11.79 -23.32
N LEU A 65 -5.25 12.41 -24.32
CA LEU A 65 -6.34 11.79 -25.09
C LEU A 65 -5.82 10.62 -25.95
N THR A 66 -4.70 10.80 -26.63
CA THR A 66 -4.07 9.73 -27.42
C THR A 66 -3.63 8.56 -26.53
N ALA A 67 -3.05 8.86 -25.36
CA ALA A 67 -2.67 7.85 -24.38
C ALA A 67 -3.89 7.08 -23.82
N TRP A 68 -5.00 7.77 -23.59
CA TRP A 68 -6.27 7.15 -23.17
C TRP A 68 -6.82 6.22 -24.25
N GLN A 69 -6.82 6.66 -25.51
CA GLN A 69 -7.27 5.83 -26.64
C GLN A 69 -6.42 4.57 -26.82
N ALA A 70 -5.11 4.64 -26.56
CA ALA A 70 -4.20 3.47 -26.62
C ALA A 70 -4.54 2.37 -25.60
N LEU A 71 -5.33 2.67 -24.56
CA LEU A 71 -5.82 1.66 -23.62
C LEU A 71 -7.00 0.84 -24.17
N GLY A 72 -7.67 1.32 -25.23
CA GLY A 72 -8.85 0.66 -25.80
C GLY A 72 -10.04 0.58 -24.83
N LEU A 73 -10.07 1.41 -23.79
CA LEU A 73 -11.15 1.45 -22.81
C LEU A 73 -12.29 2.34 -23.31
N THR A 74 -13.52 1.94 -22.97
CA THR A 74 -14.72 2.73 -23.28
C THR A 74 -14.96 3.80 -22.21
N GLY A 75 -15.50 4.94 -22.64
CA GLY A 75 -15.82 6.07 -21.76
C GLY A 75 -14.64 7.01 -21.50
N TRP A 76 -14.72 7.73 -20.38
CA TRP A 76 -13.73 8.71 -19.94
C TRP A 76 -13.05 8.25 -18.64
N PRO A 77 -11.78 8.59 -18.42
CA PRO A 77 -11.13 8.33 -17.14
C PRO A 77 -11.73 9.23 -16.05
N GLU A 78 -11.88 8.66 -14.85
CA GLU A 78 -12.29 9.40 -13.65
C GLU A 78 -11.14 10.26 -13.11
N VAL A 79 -9.90 9.76 -13.23
CA VAL A 79 -8.68 10.47 -12.80
C VAL A 79 -7.60 10.31 -13.85
N VAL A 80 -6.89 11.40 -14.14
CA VAL A 80 -5.68 11.43 -14.97
C VAL A 80 -4.53 12.00 -14.15
N ARG A 81 -3.39 11.31 -14.13
CA ARG A 81 -2.15 11.79 -13.49
C ARG A 81 -0.99 11.63 -14.46
N LEU A 82 -0.07 12.58 -14.45
CA LEU A 82 1.23 12.48 -15.13
C LEU A 82 2.32 12.35 -14.07
N ASN A 83 3.11 11.28 -14.13
CA ASN A 83 4.23 11.04 -13.25
C ASN A 83 5.40 10.45 -14.04
N MET A 84 6.59 10.41 -13.44
CA MET A 84 7.69 9.61 -13.97
C MET A 84 7.51 8.14 -13.54
N ALA A 85 7.64 7.23 -14.50
CA ALA A 85 7.80 5.80 -14.27
C ALA A 85 9.26 5.44 -14.54
N GLY A 86 10.11 5.59 -13.52
CA GLY A 86 11.56 5.58 -13.69
C GLY A 86 12.04 6.83 -14.41
N ASP A 87 12.68 6.65 -15.55
CA ASP A 87 13.26 7.71 -16.38
C ASP A 87 12.34 8.21 -17.50
N ARG A 88 11.13 7.63 -17.60
CA ARG A 88 10.15 7.95 -18.65
C ARG A 88 8.88 8.58 -18.06
N PRO A 89 8.33 9.63 -18.69
CA PRO A 89 7.03 10.17 -18.27
C PRO A 89 5.91 9.18 -18.62
N ALA A 90 4.92 9.03 -17.74
CA ALA A 90 3.80 8.12 -17.91
C ALA A 90 2.49 8.73 -17.40
N TYR A 91 1.43 8.54 -18.19
CA TYR A 91 0.07 8.82 -17.79
C TYR A 91 -0.50 7.65 -17.01
N ARG A 92 -1.12 7.94 -15.87
CA ARG A 92 -1.89 6.99 -15.06
C ARG A 92 -3.36 7.40 -15.11
N PHE A 93 -4.18 6.48 -15.56
CA PHE A 93 -5.62 6.65 -15.68
C PHE A 93 -6.33 5.77 -14.65
N PHE A 94 -7.30 6.33 -13.93
CA PHE A 94 -8.25 5.56 -13.13
C PHE A 94 -9.58 5.51 -13.88
N ALA A 95 -10.04 4.30 -14.20
CA ALA A 95 -11.32 4.06 -14.86
C ALA A 95 -11.78 2.63 -14.59
N GLN A 96 -13.09 2.40 -14.59
CA GLN A 96 -13.66 1.06 -14.37
C GLN A 96 -13.10 0.38 -13.10
N ASN A 97 -12.92 1.18 -12.03
CA ASN A 97 -12.35 0.75 -10.76
C ASN A 97 -10.92 0.14 -10.84
N ARG A 98 -10.12 0.52 -11.85
CA ARG A 98 -8.74 0.04 -12.03
C ARG A 98 -7.81 1.17 -12.48
N TRP A 99 -6.55 1.08 -12.05
CA TRP A 99 -5.47 1.92 -12.58
C TRP A 99 -4.83 1.28 -13.81
N SER A 100 -4.66 2.07 -14.86
CA SER A 100 -3.92 1.72 -16.08
C SER A 100 -2.85 2.77 -16.35
N THR A 101 -1.67 2.35 -16.82
CA THR A 101 -0.53 3.24 -17.03
C THR A 101 0.01 3.08 -18.45
N VAL A 102 0.27 4.21 -19.10
CA VAL A 102 0.76 4.30 -20.48
C VAL A 102 1.90 5.31 -20.52
N TYR A 103 3.00 5.00 -21.17
CA TYR A 103 4.10 5.94 -21.32
C TYR A 103 3.72 7.12 -22.22
N ALA A 104 4.11 8.32 -21.82
CA ALA A 104 3.75 9.58 -22.46
C ALA A 104 4.68 9.95 -23.65
N ASP A 105 5.67 9.11 -23.96
CA ASP A 105 6.61 9.28 -25.06
C ASP A 105 6.24 8.46 -26.31
N ASP A 106 5.70 7.24 -26.14
CA ASP A 106 5.43 6.30 -27.25
C ASP A 106 4.05 5.59 -27.19
N ALA A 107 3.23 5.88 -26.18
CA ALA A 107 1.93 5.24 -25.94
C ALA A 107 1.98 3.74 -25.61
N SER A 108 3.16 3.20 -25.28
CA SER A 108 3.31 1.81 -24.84
C SER A 108 2.73 1.60 -23.44
N HIS A 109 2.19 0.40 -23.20
CA HIS A 109 1.63 0.04 -21.90
C HIS A 109 2.75 -0.19 -20.89
N PHE A 110 2.59 0.33 -19.69
CA PHE A 110 3.50 0.04 -18.59
C PHE A 110 3.29 -1.40 -18.11
N SER A 111 4.36 -2.19 -18.11
CA SER A 111 4.44 -3.49 -17.46
C SER A 111 4.99 -3.37 -16.05
N ALA A 112 4.73 -4.36 -15.20
CA ALA A 112 5.32 -4.41 -13.87
C ALA A 112 6.86 -4.33 -13.96
N PRO A 113 7.52 -3.54 -13.09
CA PRO A 113 8.96 -3.39 -13.12
C PRO A 113 9.64 -4.72 -12.81
N ASP A 114 10.73 -5.02 -13.51
CA ASP A 114 11.61 -6.13 -13.14
C ASP A 114 12.41 -5.82 -11.86
N THR A 115 13.09 -6.83 -11.32
CA THR A 115 13.91 -6.68 -10.09
C THR A 115 14.97 -5.58 -10.23
N ALA A 116 15.62 -5.47 -11.39
CA ALA A 116 16.67 -4.50 -11.60
C ALA A 116 16.10 -3.07 -11.63
N GLN A 117 14.95 -2.87 -12.26
CA GLN A 117 14.24 -1.61 -12.29
C GLN A 117 13.70 -1.25 -10.91
N ALA A 118 13.15 -2.22 -10.16
CA ALA A 118 12.72 -2.01 -8.78
C ALA A 118 13.87 -1.55 -7.86
N LEU A 119 15.06 -2.17 -7.98
CA LEU A 119 16.26 -1.75 -7.23
C LEU A 119 16.70 -0.33 -7.59
N ARG A 120 16.70 0.03 -8.89
CA ARG A 120 17.04 1.39 -9.34
C ARG A 120 16.07 2.44 -8.80
N LEU A 121 14.77 2.13 -8.78
CA LEU A 121 13.75 3.02 -8.23
C LEU A 121 13.89 3.16 -6.71
N ALA A 122 14.20 2.06 -6.01
CA ALA A 122 14.38 2.06 -4.57
C ALA A 122 15.64 2.81 -4.13
N ALA A 123 16.69 2.88 -4.96
CA ALA A 123 17.95 3.57 -4.65
C ALA A 123 17.74 5.03 -4.19
N ALA A 124 16.74 5.73 -4.72
CA ALA A 124 16.39 7.09 -4.30
C ALA A 124 15.94 7.19 -2.82
N TYR A 125 15.50 6.08 -2.21
CA TYR A 125 14.98 6.01 -0.85
C TYR A 125 15.93 5.33 0.15
N LEU A 126 16.98 4.68 -0.33
CA LEU A 126 17.79 3.77 0.49
C LEU A 126 18.94 4.46 1.24
N GLY A 127 19.41 5.63 0.80
CA GLY A 127 20.62 6.24 1.37
C GLY A 127 21.79 5.24 1.34
N ASP A 128 22.42 5.01 2.49
CA ASP A 128 23.51 4.03 2.65
C ASP A 128 23.03 2.60 2.98
N THR A 129 21.70 2.36 3.04
CA THR A 129 21.15 1.04 3.40
C THR A 129 20.97 0.13 2.19
N GLY A 130 21.26 -1.16 2.37
CA GLY A 130 21.08 -2.16 1.31
C GLY A 130 19.65 -2.70 1.24
N VAL A 131 19.24 -3.21 0.07
CA VAL A 131 17.97 -3.93 -0.08
C VAL A 131 18.11 -5.36 0.42
N ALA A 132 17.29 -5.74 1.41
CA ALA A 132 17.29 -7.10 1.95
C ALA A 132 16.59 -8.12 1.04
N ALA A 133 15.48 -7.73 0.41
CA ALA A 133 14.72 -8.58 -0.51
C ALA A 133 13.90 -7.74 -1.49
N VAL A 134 13.67 -8.31 -2.68
CA VAL A 134 12.73 -7.78 -3.68
C VAL A 134 11.73 -8.87 -4.00
N THR A 135 10.46 -8.65 -3.63
CA THR A 135 9.40 -9.65 -3.81
C THR A 135 8.19 -8.97 -4.45
N PRO A 136 7.57 -9.55 -5.49
CA PRO A 136 6.32 -9.04 -6.01
C PRO A 136 5.23 -9.13 -4.93
N LEU A 137 4.54 -8.02 -4.68
CA LEU A 137 3.44 -7.94 -3.72
C LEU A 137 2.12 -7.76 -4.48
N ALA A 138 1.19 -8.69 -4.30
CA ALA A 138 -0.18 -8.51 -4.73
C ALA A 138 -0.92 -7.64 -3.71
N LEU A 139 -1.34 -6.44 -4.12
CA LEU A 139 -2.11 -5.55 -3.24
C LEU A 139 -3.48 -6.16 -2.97
N ASP A 140 -3.81 -6.36 -1.70
CA ASP A 140 -5.11 -6.87 -1.24
C ASP A 140 -5.76 -5.91 -0.24
N GLN A 141 -6.90 -6.30 0.33
CA GLN A 141 -7.64 -5.49 1.31
C GLN A 141 -6.87 -5.25 2.63
N TRP A 142 -5.80 -6.01 2.87
CA TRP A 142 -4.96 -5.91 4.06
C TRP A 142 -3.65 -5.17 3.77
N THR A 143 -3.42 -4.79 2.51
CA THR A 143 -2.25 -4.00 2.12
C THR A 143 -2.55 -2.52 2.32
N VAL A 144 -1.93 -1.99 3.36
CA VAL A 144 -2.24 -0.66 3.87
C VAL A 144 -1.27 0.44 3.39
N TYR A 145 -0.29 0.07 2.55
CA TYR A 145 0.64 1.00 1.91
C TYR A 145 0.04 1.47 0.58
N ARG A 146 -0.24 2.78 0.45
CA ARG A 146 -0.66 3.42 -0.80
C ARG A 146 -0.01 4.78 -0.93
#